data_AF-A0A0C3HCS2-F1
#
_entry.id   AF-A0A0C3HCS2-F1
#
_cell.length_a   1.000
_cell.length_b   1.000
_cell.length_c   1.000
_cell.angle_alpha   90.00
_cell.angle_beta   90.00
_cell.angle_gamma   90.00
#
_symmetry.space_group_name_H-M   'P 1'
#
loop_
_entity.id
_entity.type
_entity.pdbx_description
1 polymer ?
#
loop_
_entity_poly.entity_id
_entity_poly.type
_entity_poly.pdbx_seq_one_letter_code
_entity_poly.pdbx_strand_id
1 'polypeptide(L)'
;MKGLWHMDQLEFEAALQYLTHPSVIPTFQDEIVNVLVKHSKDNDMSLALAYYHTVQPTLASSTALEALFSAIAKTSATEAFYFARAQPEHTQRHMFERLIALVLNASTRDTIADRSIELINLPMSRDEEAWFNEYLLHGEGRTIKRAKDTLIMRRIGTGKFTDSISLDGMNSRSIGGLDWATLTGAVQDGLGPRLNV
;
A
#
# COMPACT_ATOMS: atom_id res chain seq x y z
N MET A 1 -25.40 -0.92 -23.29
CA MET A 1 -25.33 0.48 -23.78
C MET A 1 -25.82 1.51 -22.76
N LYS A 2 -26.87 1.26 -21.95
CA LYS A 2 -27.33 2.23 -20.92
C LYS A 2 -26.26 2.60 -19.88
N GLY A 3 -25.41 1.65 -19.46
CA GLY A 3 -24.33 1.93 -18.50
C GLY A 3 -23.36 3.03 -18.97
N LEU A 4 -22.85 2.92 -20.21
CA LEU A 4 -21.96 3.94 -20.79
C LEU A 4 -22.67 5.29 -20.97
N TRP A 5 -23.95 5.28 -21.33
CA TRP A 5 -24.75 6.51 -21.41
C TRP A 5 -24.82 7.25 -20.06
N HIS A 6 -25.04 6.53 -18.97
CA HIS A 6 -25.00 7.12 -17.62
C HIS A 6 -23.59 7.63 -17.24
N MET A 7 -22.53 6.96 -17.68
CA MET A 7 -21.15 7.45 -17.47
C MET A 7 -20.90 8.79 -18.16
N ASP A 8 -21.38 8.97 -19.40
CA ASP A 8 -21.24 10.23 -20.13
C ASP A 8 -21.98 11.40 -19.44
N GLN A 9 -23.04 11.10 -18.69
CA GLN A 9 -23.78 12.07 -17.87
C GLN A 9 -23.19 12.24 -16.45
N LEU A 10 -22.05 11.60 -16.14
CA LEU A 10 -21.43 11.57 -14.82
C LEU A 10 -22.30 10.93 -13.72
N GLU A 11 -23.25 10.07 -14.11
CA GLU A 11 -24.14 9.33 -13.20
C GLU A 11 -23.55 7.96 -12.85
N PHE A 12 -22.40 7.95 -12.16
CA PHE A 12 -21.59 6.72 -11.98
C PHE A 12 -22.27 5.62 -11.17
N GLU A 13 -23.08 5.94 -10.17
CA GLU A 13 -23.84 4.95 -9.38
C GLU A 13 -24.87 4.22 -10.24
N ALA A 14 -25.63 4.97 -11.04
CA ALA A 14 -26.61 4.41 -11.98
C ALA A 14 -25.90 3.61 -13.08
N ALA A 15 -24.78 4.12 -13.61
CA ALA A 15 -23.97 3.42 -14.60
C ALA A 15 -23.54 2.05 -14.10
N LEU A 16 -23.04 1.97 -12.86
CA LEU A 16 -22.52 0.75 -12.28
C LEU A 16 -23.57 -0.37 -12.24
N GLN A 17 -24.82 -0.07 -11.92
CA GLN A 17 -25.92 -1.06 -11.91
C GLN A 17 -26.10 -1.77 -13.26
N TYR A 18 -25.83 -1.07 -14.36
CA TYR A 18 -25.91 -1.66 -15.70
C TYR A 18 -24.61 -2.31 -16.14
N LEU A 19 -23.46 -1.79 -15.71
CA LEU A 19 -22.14 -2.28 -16.11
C LEU A 19 -21.75 -3.58 -15.40
N THR A 20 -22.27 -3.83 -14.19
CA THR A 20 -21.99 -5.04 -13.40
C THR A 20 -23.01 -6.17 -13.64
N HIS A 21 -23.94 -5.98 -14.57
CA HIS A 21 -24.95 -6.99 -14.84
C HIS A 21 -24.32 -8.24 -15.50
N PRO A 22 -24.56 -9.47 -15.00
CA PRO A 22 -23.84 -10.67 -15.46
C PRO A 22 -24.00 -11.01 -16.95
N SER A 23 -25.07 -10.55 -17.59
CA SER A 23 -25.30 -10.76 -19.03
C SER A 23 -24.56 -9.76 -19.94
N VAL A 24 -23.90 -8.76 -19.37
CA VAL A 24 -23.19 -7.73 -20.13
C VAL A 24 -21.76 -8.21 -20.37
N ILE A 25 -21.36 -8.25 -21.64
CA ILE A 25 -19.97 -8.46 -22.02
C ILE A 25 -19.24 -7.13 -21.77
N PRO A 26 -18.25 -7.08 -20.86
CA PRO A 26 -17.65 -5.80 -20.49
C PRO A 26 -16.77 -5.26 -21.62
N THR A 27 -17.10 -4.07 -22.11
CA THR A 27 -16.33 -3.30 -23.11
C THR A 27 -15.74 -2.05 -22.48
N PHE A 28 -14.64 -1.52 -23.05
CA PHE A 28 -13.98 -0.29 -22.55
C PHE A 28 -13.57 -0.36 -21.07
N GLN A 29 -13.09 -1.52 -20.63
CA GLN A 29 -12.81 -1.80 -19.23
C GLN A 29 -11.76 -0.86 -18.63
N ASP A 30 -10.72 -0.54 -19.41
CA ASP A 30 -9.65 0.39 -19.04
C ASP A 30 -10.18 1.80 -18.81
N GLU A 31 -11.03 2.28 -19.73
CA GLU A 31 -11.63 3.61 -19.66
C GLU A 31 -12.61 3.70 -18.49
N ILE A 32 -13.44 2.67 -18.28
CA ILE A 32 -14.38 2.61 -17.16
C ILE A 32 -13.64 2.73 -15.83
N VAL A 33 -12.60 1.91 -15.62
CA VAL A 33 -11.80 1.95 -14.39
C VAL A 33 -11.16 3.32 -14.19
N ASN A 34 -10.52 3.86 -15.23
CA ASN A 34 -9.87 5.17 -15.15
C ASN A 34 -10.86 6.29 -14.78
N VAL A 35 -12.05 6.29 -15.38
CA VAL A 35 -13.09 7.29 -15.11
C VAL A 35 -13.62 7.14 -13.69
N LEU A 36 -13.92 5.91 -13.23
CA LEU A 36 -14.41 5.67 -11.87
C LEU A 36 -13.39 6.10 -10.81
N VAL A 37 -12.10 5.80 -11.01
CA VAL A 37 -11.03 6.22 -10.09
C VAL A 37 -10.81 7.74 -10.14
N LYS A 38 -10.86 8.36 -11.33
CA LYS A 38 -10.64 9.80 -11.49
C LYS A 38 -11.76 10.64 -10.88
N HIS A 39 -13.01 10.17 -10.96
CA HIS A 39 -14.18 10.89 -10.49
C HIS A 39 -14.64 10.48 -9.08
N SER A 40 -13.81 9.75 -8.32
CA SER A 40 -14.07 9.46 -6.91
C SER A 40 -14.16 10.75 -6.10
N LYS A 41 -15.32 11.03 -5.51
CA LYS A 41 -15.49 12.15 -4.57
C LYS A 41 -14.81 11.80 -3.25
N ASP A 42 -14.17 12.78 -2.62
CA ASP A 42 -13.51 12.62 -1.30
C ASP A 42 -12.55 11.43 -1.21
N ASN A 43 -11.99 11.02 -2.34
CA ASN A 43 -11.11 9.85 -2.47
C ASN A 43 -11.80 8.52 -2.07
N ASP A 44 -13.13 8.45 -2.16
CA ASP A 44 -13.94 7.24 -1.99
C ASP A 44 -13.85 6.36 -3.24
N MET A 45 -13.09 5.28 -3.13
CA MET A 45 -12.85 4.34 -4.23
C MET A 45 -13.94 3.27 -4.36
N SER A 46 -15.03 3.35 -3.58
CA SER A 46 -16.05 2.31 -3.49
C SER A 46 -16.64 1.90 -4.84
N LEU A 47 -16.91 2.85 -5.75
CA LEU A 47 -17.47 2.54 -7.08
C LEU A 47 -16.47 1.81 -7.98
N ALA A 48 -15.21 2.23 -7.98
CA ALA A 48 -14.16 1.58 -8.77
C ALA A 48 -13.89 0.16 -8.26
N LEU A 49 -13.86 -0.03 -6.94
CA LEU A 49 -13.67 -1.34 -6.32
C LEU A 49 -14.89 -2.24 -6.50
N ALA A 50 -16.10 -1.70 -6.38
CA ALA A 50 -17.32 -2.45 -6.67
C ALA A 50 -17.34 -2.96 -8.12
N TYR A 51 -16.95 -2.13 -9.09
CA TYR A 51 -16.78 -2.58 -10.47
C TYR A 51 -15.72 -3.68 -10.59
N TYR A 52 -14.54 -3.46 -9.99
CA TYR A 52 -13.44 -4.42 -10.03
C TYR A 52 -13.82 -5.79 -9.45
N HIS A 53 -14.41 -5.83 -8.27
CA HIS A 53 -14.77 -7.09 -7.60
C HIS A 53 -15.92 -7.84 -8.27
N THR A 54 -16.80 -7.14 -8.98
CA THR A 54 -17.96 -7.76 -9.65
C THR A 54 -17.63 -8.22 -11.06
N VAL A 55 -16.89 -7.41 -11.82
CA VAL A 55 -16.64 -7.66 -13.24
C VAL A 55 -15.28 -8.32 -13.47
N GLN A 56 -14.32 -8.18 -12.55
CA GLN A 56 -12.93 -8.63 -12.70
C GLN A 56 -12.34 -8.24 -14.07
N PRO A 57 -12.25 -6.93 -14.38
CA PRO A 57 -11.82 -6.47 -15.68
C PRO A 57 -10.39 -6.92 -16.02
N THR A 58 -10.20 -7.37 -17.26
CA THR A 58 -8.91 -7.62 -17.87
C THR A 58 -8.34 -6.31 -18.41
N LEU A 59 -7.46 -5.68 -17.64
CA LEU A 59 -6.88 -4.39 -18.00
C LEU A 59 -5.71 -4.56 -18.96
N ALA A 60 -5.75 -3.86 -20.10
CA ALA A 60 -4.69 -3.91 -21.11
C ALA A 60 -3.67 -2.78 -20.93
N SER A 61 -4.12 -1.60 -20.52
CA SER A 61 -3.30 -0.43 -20.31
C SER A 61 -2.63 -0.43 -18.93
N SER A 62 -1.33 -0.13 -18.89
CA SER A 62 -0.59 0.13 -17.65
C SER A 62 -1.24 1.24 -16.83
N THR A 63 -1.78 2.28 -17.48
CA THR A 63 -2.40 3.40 -16.77
C THR A 63 -3.65 2.99 -16.00
N ALA A 64 -4.49 2.13 -16.60
CA ALA A 64 -5.70 1.62 -15.96
C ALA A 64 -5.35 0.68 -14.80
N LEU A 65 -4.36 -0.19 -15.01
CA LEU A 65 -3.87 -1.10 -13.96
C LEU A 65 -3.30 -0.30 -12.78
N GLU A 66 -2.48 0.71 -13.04
CA GLU A 66 -1.92 1.59 -12.02
C GLU A 66 -2.97 2.42 -11.29
N ALA A 67 -4.01 2.89 -11.99
CA ALA A 67 -5.15 3.59 -11.38
C ALA A 67 -5.92 2.65 -10.44
N LEU A 68 -6.24 1.44 -10.89
CA LEU A 68 -6.88 0.41 -10.07
C LEU A 68 -6.03 0.05 -8.86
N PHE A 69 -4.74 -0.23 -9.07
CA PHE A 69 -3.82 -0.55 -7.98
C PHE A 69 -3.76 0.56 -6.94
N SER A 70 -3.72 1.83 -7.39
CA SER A 70 -3.72 2.98 -6.51
C SER A 70 -5.05 3.11 -5.76
N ALA A 71 -6.18 2.74 -6.36
CA ALA A 71 -7.48 2.68 -5.69
C ALA A 71 -7.54 1.58 -4.63
N ILE A 72 -7.03 0.38 -4.93
CA ILE A 72 -6.95 -0.74 -3.97
C ILE A 72 -6.05 -0.36 -2.80
N ALA A 73 -4.83 0.13 -3.04
CA ALA A 73 -3.89 0.54 -2.00
C ALA A 73 -4.41 1.69 -1.13
N LYS A 74 -5.31 2.52 -1.68
CA LYS A 74 -6.00 3.56 -0.92
C LYS A 74 -7.12 3.02 -0.04
N THR A 75 -7.56 1.78 -0.21
CA THR A 75 -8.62 1.17 0.61
C THR A 75 -8.07 0.12 1.56
N SER A 76 -7.21 -0.79 1.09
CA SER A 76 -6.54 -1.81 1.90
C SER A 76 -5.11 -2.05 1.41
N ALA A 77 -4.14 -1.95 2.32
CA ALA A 77 -2.76 -2.32 2.01
C ALA A 77 -2.60 -3.84 1.82
N THR A 78 -3.39 -4.63 2.55
CA THR A 78 -3.41 -6.11 2.45
C THR A 78 -3.88 -6.56 1.08
N GLU A 79 -4.99 -6.01 0.59
CA GLU A 79 -5.51 -6.37 -0.72
C GLU A 79 -4.53 -5.97 -1.83
N ALA A 80 -3.97 -4.76 -1.76
CA ALA A 80 -2.98 -4.29 -2.73
C ALA A 80 -1.71 -5.16 -2.73
N PHE A 81 -1.31 -5.66 -1.56
CA PHE A 81 -0.18 -6.58 -1.45
C PHE A 81 -0.42 -7.89 -2.18
N TYR A 82 -1.59 -8.53 -1.99
CA TYR A 82 -1.92 -9.75 -2.72
C TYR A 82 -2.15 -9.49 -4.21
N PHE A 83 -2.68 -8.32 -4.57
CA PHE A 83 -2.78 -7.90 -5.96
C PHE A 83 -1.40 -7.80 -6.62
N ALA A 84 -0.42 -7.20 -5.94
CA ALA A 84 0.95 -7.10 -6.44
C ALA A 84 1.58 -8.48 -6.64
N ARG A 85 1.38 -9.42 -5.70
CA ARG A 85 1.85 -10.81 -5.82
C ARG A 85 1.21 -11.59 -6.98
N ALA A 86 -0.02 -11.24 -7.36
CA ALA A 86 -0.70 -11.88 -8.48
C ALA A 86 -0.16 -11.42 -9.86
N GLN A 87 0.63 -10.34 -9.90
CA GLN A 87 1.22 -9.84 -11.14
C GLN A 87 2.42 -10.70 -11.59
N PRO A 88 2.82 -10.61 -12.88
CA PRO A 88 4.03 -11.24 -13.37
C PRO A 88 5.28 -10.85 -12.55
N GLU A 89 6.18 -11.80 -12.31
CA GLU A 89 7.34 -11.64 -11.41
C GLU A 89 8.16 -10.36 -11.68
N HIS A 90 8.36 -10.00 -12.94
CA HIS A 90 9.13 -8.81 -13.34
C HIS A 90 8.49 -7.48 -12.92
N THR A 91 7.19 -7.43 -12.62
CA THR A 91 6.50 -6.21 -12.15
C THR A 91 6.19 -6.23 -10.65
N GLN A 92 6.29 -7.38 -9.98
CA GLN A 92 5.94 -7.54 -8.57
C GLN A 92 6.72 -6.59 -7.66
N ARG A 93 8.06 -6.51 -7.84
CA ARG A 93 8.91 -5.62 -7.05
C ARG A 93 8.50 -4.16 -7.22
N HIS A 94 8.28 -3.71 -8.44
CA HIS A 94 7.86 -2.33 -8.72
C HIS A 94 6.50 -2.00 -8.10
N MET A 95 5.52 -2.91 -8.22
CA MET A 95 4.20 -2.75 -7.60
C MET A 95 4.30 -2.71 -6.07
N PHE A 96 5.15 -3.54 -5.49
CA PHE A 96 5.37 -3.57 -4.05
C PHE A 96 6.03 -2.29 -3.53
N GLU A 97 7.07 -1.79 -4.21
CA GLU A 97 7.69 -0.50 -3.88
C GLU A 97 6.67 0.66 -3.99
N ARG A 98 5.79 0.62 -5.00
CA ARG A 98 4.69 1.58 -5.14
C ARG A 98 3.66 1.48 -4.02
N LEU A 99 3.33 0.28 -3.54
CA LEU A 99 2.47 0.10 -2.36
C LEU A 99 3.05 0.82 -1.15
N ILE A 100 4.34 0.61 -0.88
CA ILE A 100 5.05 1.25 0.23
C ILE A 100 4.98 2.78 0.07
N ALA A 101 5.26 3.30 -1.13
CA ALA A 101 5.19 4.72 -1.42
C ALA A 101 3.79 5.30 -1.18
N LEU A 102 2.73 4.61 -1.63
CA LEU A 102 1.34 5.06 -1.49
C LEU A 102 0.88 5.07 -0.03
N VAL A 103 1.22 4.04 0.74
CA VAL A 103 0.86 3.94 2.16
C VAL A 103 1.56 5.02 2.98
N LEU A 104 2.87 5.20 2.77
CA LEU A 104 3.66 6.12 3.59
C LEU A 104 3.51 7.61 3.19
N ASN A 105 3.07 7.89 1.97
CA ASN A 105 2.77 9.25 1.49
C ASN A 105 1.27 9.60 1.49
N ALA A 106 0.41 8.80 2.14
CA ALA A 106 -1.03 9.07 2.16
C ALA A 106 -1.35 10.45 2.80
N SER A 107 -2.49 11.02 2.42
CA SER A 107 -2.77 12.46 2.59
C SER A 107 -3.16 12.86 4.02
N THR A 108 -3.75 11.95 4.81
CA THR A 108 -4.26 12.26 6.16
C THR A 108 -3.48 11.51 7.24
N ARG A 109 -3.09 12.22 8.30
CA ARG A 109 -2.17 11.70 9.32
C ARG A 109 -2.68 10.42 10.01
N ASP A 110 -3.99 10.35 10.27
CA ASP A 110 -4.63 9.24 10.99
C ASP A 110 -4.73 8.01 10.09
N THR A 111 -5.10 8.17 8.82
CA THR A 111 -5.13 7.04 7.86
C THR A 111 -3.74 6.47 7.58
N ILE A 112 -2.69 7.29 7.61
CA ILE A 112 -1.31 6.79 7.45
C ILE A 112 -0.94 5.87 8.62
N ALA A 113 -1.31 6.19 9.86
CA ALA A 113 -0.90 5.38 11.02
C ALA A 113 -1.49 3.97 10.94
N ASP A 114 -2.81 3.86 10.73
CA ASP A 114 -3.49 2.56 10.63
C ASP A 114 -2.99 1.75 9.44
N ARG A 115 -2.75 2.39 8.29
CA ARG A 115 -2.23 1.72 7.09
C ARG A 115 -0.76 1.33 7.20
N SER A 116 0.05 2.13 7.88
CA SER A 116 1.43 1.77 8.20
C SER A 116 1.45 0.54 9.09
N ILE A 117 0.53 0.44 10.06
CA ILE A 117 0.37 -0.75 10.90
C ILE A 117 -0.08 -1.96 10.05
N GLU A 118 -1.01 -1.77 9.12
CA GLU A 118 -1.41 -2.83 8.19
C GLU A 118 -0.20 -3.31 7.36
N LEU A 119 0.56 -2.39 6.76
CA LEU A 119 1.74 -2.66 5.92
C LEU A 119 2.84 -3.44 6.66
N ILE A 120 3.19 -3.05 7.89
CA ILE A 120 4.24 -3.75 8.65
C ILE A 120 3.83 -5.16 9.07
N ASN A 121 2.53 -5.41 9.24
CA ASN A 121 2.00 -6.70 9.66
C ASN A 121 1.77 -7.66 8.49
N LEU A 122 2.06 -7.24 7.25
CA LEU A 122 1.93 -8.10 6.09
C LEU A 122 2.89 -9.30 6.15
N PRO A 123 2.44 -10.50 5.73
CA PRO A 123 3.23 -11.71 5.71
C PRO A 123 4.18 -11.72 4.50
N MET A 124 5.22 -10.88 4.56
CA MET A 124 6.21 -10.77 3.50
C MET A 124 7.09 -12.01 3.41
N SER A 125 7.45 -12.40 2.19
CA SER A 125 8.47 -13.41 1.92
C SER A 125 9.87 -12.84 2.24
N ARG A 126 10.89 -13.70 2.22
CA ARG A 126 12.28 -13.24 2.42
C ARG A 126 12.71 -12.22 1.36
N ASP A 127 12.30 -12.43 0.12
CA ASP A 127 12.65 -11.53 -0.99
C ASP A 127 11.93 -10.19 -0.86
N GLU A 128 10.64 -10.21 -0.51
CA GLU A 128 9.86 -9.00 -0.26
C GLU A 128 10.38 -8.22 0.95
N GLU A 129 10.84 -8.91 2.00
CA GLU A 129 11.54 -8.26 3.11
C GLU A 129 12.83 -7.59 2.66
N ALA A 130 13.60 -8.23 1.77
CA ALA A 130 14.80 -7.64 1.21
C ALA A 130 14.45 -6.38 0.38
N TRP A 131 13.44 -6.45 -0.49
CA TRP A 131 12.96 -5.31 -1.28
C TRP A 131 12.46 -4.17 -0.38
N PHE A 132 11.72 -4.49 0.68
CA PHE A 132 11.22 -3.50 1.65
C PHE A 132 12.39 -2.75 2.32
N ASN A 133 13.41 -3.48 2.79
CA ASN A 133 14.58 -2.87 3.40
C ASN A 133 15.40 -2.06 2.38
N GLU A 134 15.61 -2.60 1.17
CA GLU A 134 16.36 -1.93 0.11
C GLU A 134 15.70 -0.61 -0.30
N TYR A 135 14.39 -0.63 -0.52
CA TYR A 135 13.61 0.54 -0.94
C TYR A 135 13.63 1.67 0.11
N LEU A 136 13.52 1.33 1.40
CA LEU A 136 13.49 2.33 2.48
C LEU A 136 14.87 2.82 2.91
N LEU A 137 15.93 2.04 2.72
CA LEU A 137 17.31 2.41 3.09
C LEU A 137 18.09 3.07 1.95
N HIS A 138 17.96 2.53 0.73
CA HIS A 138 18.79 2.89 -0.42
C HIS A 138 17.98 3.41 -1.60
N GLY A 139 16.69 3.05 -1.70
CA GLY A 139 15.81 3.47 -2.78
C GLY A 139 15.16 4.84 -2.59
N GLU A 140 14.19 5.13 -3.45
CA GLU A 140 13.41 6.38 -3.44
C GLU A 140 12.65 6.59 -2.12
N GLY A 141 12.29 5.48 -1.46
CA GLY A 141 11.59 5.46 -0.17
C GLY A 141 12.37 6.10 0.97
N ARG A 142 13.71 6.23 0.88
CA ARG A 142 14.56 6.87 1.89
C ARG A 142 14.14 8.31 2.20
N THR A 143 13.60 9.02 1.21
CA THR A 143 13.21 10.44 1.35
C THR A 143 11.87 10.60 2.09
N ILE A 144 11.11 9.52 2.27
CA ILE A 144 9.82 9.55 2.93
C ILE A 144 10.02 9.72 4.44
N LYS A 145 9.36 10.74 5.02
CA LYS A 145 9.55 11.15 6.42
C LYS A 145 9.38 10.02 7.45
N ARG A 146 8.57 9.00 7.14
CA ARG A 146 8.23 7.86 8.02
C ARG A 146 8.87 6.53 7.63
N ALA A 147 9.73 6.53 6.61
CA ALA A 147 10.39 5.32 6.12
C ALA A 147 11.14 4.58 7.23
N LYS A 148 11.92 5.34 8.01
CA LYS A 148 12.75 4.82 9.10
C LYS A 148 11.89 4.26 10.25
N ASP A 149 10.90 5.01 10.69
CA ASP A 149 9.97 4.59 11.74
C ASP A 149 9.29 3.26 11.38
N THR A 150 8.83 3.14 10.14
CA THR A 150 8.16 1.94 9.62
C THR A 150 9.11 0.74 9.60
N LEU A 151 10.37 0.96 9.21
CA LEU A 151 11.38 -0.08 9.15
C LEU A 151 11.80 -0.58 10.54
N ILE A 152 11.99 0.33 11.51
CA ILE A 152 12.24 -0.03 12.92
C ILE A 152 11.06 -0.82 13.48
N MET A 153 9.83 -0.33 13.27
CA MET A 153 8.61 -0.97 13.75
C MET A 153 8.45 -2.39 13.18
N ARG A 154 8.76 -2.59 11.88
CA ARG A 154 8.76 -3.92 11.25
C ARG A 154 9.82 -4.85 11.85
N ARG A 155 11.04 -4.36 12.11
CA ARG A 155 12.12 -5.18 12.71
C ARG A 155 11.76 -5.62 14.12
N ILE A 156 11.18 -4.73 14.93
CA ILE A 156 10.68 -5.04 16.26
C ILE A 156 9.55 -6.08 16.18
N GLY A 157 8.55 -5.87 15.30
CA GLY A 157 7.41 -6.78 15.14
C GLY A 157 7.79 -8.18 14.64
N THR A 158 8.86 -8.30 13.85
CA THR A 158 9.38 -9.59 13.34
C THR A 158 10.44 -10.22 14.26
N GLY A 159 10.78 -9.59 15.38
CA GLY A 159 11.76 -10.09 16.34
C GLY A 159 13.23 -9.95 15.92
N LYS A 160 13.52 -9.17 14.86
CA LYS A 160 14.88 -8.86 14.39
C LYS A 160 15.49 -7.71 15.18
N PHE A 161 15.62 -7.91 16.49
CA PHE A 161 16.01 -6.85 17.43
C PHE A 161 17.45 -6.37 17.25
N THR A 162 18.39 -7.28 16.92
CA THR A 162 19.78 -6.92 16.60
C THR A 162 19.87 -5.95 15.42
N ASP A 163 19.05 -6.17 14.39
CA ASP A 163 18.95 -5.31 13.22
C ASP A 163 18.27 -3.98 13.56
N SER A 164 17.40 -3.93 14.56
CA SER A 164 16.79 -2.66 15.01
C SER A 164 17.81 -1.76 15.73
N ILE A 165 18.74 -2.36 16.47
CA ILE A 165 19.81 -1.65 17.20
C ILE A 165 20.90 -1.14 16.24
N SER A 166 21.17 -1.81 15.12
CA SER A 166 22.14 -1.28 14.13
C SER A 166 21.67 0.01 13.42
N LEU A 167 20.41 0.40 13.60
CA LEU A 167 19.86 1.68 13.13
C LEU A 167 19.90 2.77 14.21
N ASP A 168 20.44 2.46 15.39
CA ASP A 168 20.49 3.33 16.55
C ASP A 168 21.42 4.55 16.29
N GLY A 169 20.96 5.74 16.66
CA GLY A 169 21.63 7.02 16.33
C GLY A 169 20.86 7.94 15.36
N MET A 170 19.61 7.62 15.04
CA MET A 170 18.78 8.49 14.19
C MET A 170 17.83 9.35 15.04
N ASN A 171 18.12 10.65 15.12
CA ASN A 171 17.25 11.64 15.79
C ASN A 171 15.81 11.52 15.28
N SER A 172 14.91 11.08 16.15
CA SER A 172 13.49 11.02 15.86
C SER A 172 12.73 11.98 16.78
N ARG A 173 11.50 12.29 16.40
CA ARG A 173 10.67 13.20 17.17
C ARG A 173 10.19 12.47 18.42
N SER A 174 10.59 12.93 19.60
CA SER A 174 10.04 12.42 20.85
C SER A 174 8.51 12.63 20.91
N ILE A 175 7.78 11.55 21.18
CA ILE A 175 6.33 11.57 21.39
C ILE A 175 6.08 11.07 22.82
N GLY A 176 5.58 11.95 23.69
CA GLY A 176 5.28 11.57 25.09
C GLY A 176 6.52 11.18 25.90
N GLY A 177 7.71 11.69 25.56
CA GLY A 177 8.96 11.34 26.23
C GLY A 177 9.60 10.04 25.73
N LEU A 178 8.98 9.36 24.77
CA LEU A 178 9.53 8.18 24.09
C LEU A 178 10.11 8.61 22.73
N ASP A 179 11.34 8.20 22.48
CA ASP A 179 12.03 8.31 21.20
C ASP A 179 12.53 6.93 20.77
N TRP A 180 12.82 6.73 19.48
CA TRP A 180 13.38 5.49 18.98
C TRP A 180 14.70 5.15 19.66
N ALA A 181 15.54 6.13 19.99
CA ALA A 181 16.77 5.92 20.76
C ALA A 181 16.51 5.34 22.17
N THR A 182 15.42 5.77 22.81
CA THR A 182 15.01 5.22 24.12
C THR A 182 14.49 3.79 23.98
N LEU A 183 13.76 3.50 22.90
CA LEU A 183 13.22 2.17 22.63
C LEU A 183 14.31 1.18 22.23
N THR A 184 15.24 1.56 21.36
CA THR A 184 16.40 0.74 20.97
C THR A 184 17.30 0.47 22.17
N GLY A 185 17.56 1.48 23.02
CA GLY A 185 18.30 1.32 24.28
C GLY A 185 17.61 0.32 25.22
N ALA A 186 16.29 0.41 25.41
CA ALA A 186 15.56 -0.55 26.23
C ALA A 186 15.58 -1.98 25.64
N VAL A 187 15.54 -2.11 24.31
CA VAL A 187 15.69 -3.40 23.62
C VAL A 187 17.11 -3.96 23.81
N GLN A 188 18.13 -3.11 23.72
CA GLN A 188 19.52 -3.48 23.96
C GLN A 188 19.74 -3.98 25.40
N ASP A 189 19.22 -3.24 26.38
CA ASP A 189 19.25 -3.62 27.79
C ASP A 189 18.52 -4.96 28.03
N GLY A 190 17.36 -5.16 27.38
CA GLY A 190 16.58 -6.39 27.46
C GLY A 190 17.23 -7.61 26.81
N LEU A 191 18.03 -7.41 25.74
CA LEU A 191 18.80 -8.49 25.10
C LEU A 191 20.03 -8.88 25.91
N GLY A 192 20.64 -7.92 26.63
CA GLY A 192 21.78 -8.13 27.50
C GLY A 192 22.92 -8.90 26.81
N PRO A 193 23.46 -9.98 27.41
CA PRO A 193 24.62 -10.71 26.86
C PRO A 193 24.36 -11.45 25.53
N ARG A 194 23.11 -11.51 25.05
CA ARG A 194 22.73 -12.20 23.80
C ARG A 194 23.14 -11.44 22.53
N LEU A 195 23.65 -10.22 22.67
CA LEU A 195 24.16 -9.41 21.55
C LEU A 195 25.53 -9.88 21.02
N ASN A 196 26.27 -10.69 21.79
CA ASN A 196 27.63 -11.13 21.48
C ASN A 196 27.71 -12.56 20.92
N VAL A 197 26.59 -13.13 20.45
CA VAL A 197 26.51 -14.49 19.88
C VAL A 197 26.23 -14.43 18.40
#